data_AF-A0A260ACM4-F1
#
_entry.id   AF-A0A260ACM4-F1
#
_cell.length_a   1.000
_cell.length_b   1.000
_cell.length_c   1.000
_cell.angle_alpha   90.00
_cell.angle_beta   90.00
_cell.angle_gamma   90.00
#
_symmetry.space_group_name_H-M   'P 1'
#
loop_
_entity.id
_entity.type
_entity.pdbx_description
1 polymer ?
#
loop_
_entity_poly.entity_id
_entity_poly.type
_entity_poly.pdbx_seq_one_letter_code
_entity_poly.pdbx_strand_id
1 'polypeptide(L)'
;MSRARDTQRSAVYDAEQLVRTMFDRAEERDIRVVQVMGSQITLPIERKFASLKSVQTYIDAVLALDWVAATWPDAGRVITVRARSGSGAAHYEPDTATIAVPLHHGNRAWALRELVVLHELAHHFADEDEQQHGGAFVDRYITLVGEIVGSEAGFVLRAMMAESGVRIG
;
A
#
# COMPACT_ATOMS: atom_id res chain seq x y z
N MET A 1 9.07 -13.04 -20.68
CA MET A 1 7.65 -13.26 -21.01
C MET A 1 6.92 -11.92 -20.86
N SER A 2 5.81 -11.69 -21.57
CA SER A 2 5.09 -10.41 -21.46
C SER A 2 4.19 -10.46 -20.24
N ARG A 3 4.38 -9.53 -19.30
CA ARG A 3 3.53 -9.37 -18.11
C ARG A 3 2.05 -9.32 -18.49
N ALA A 4 1.21 -9.98 -17.70
CA ALA A 4 -0.24 -10.02 -17.95
C ALA A 4 -0.86 -8.61 -17.90
N ARG A 5 -1.87 -8.38 -18.74
CA ARG A 5 -2.55 -7.07 -18.86
C ARG A 5 -3.23 -6.71 -17.55
N ASP A 6 -2.97 -5.49 -17.09
CA ASP A 6 -3.54 -4.95 -15.86
C ASP A 6 -4.95 -4.39 -16.09
N THR A 7 -5.96 -5.20 -15.81
CA THR A 7 -7.37 -4.88 -16.14
C THR A 7 -8.12 -4.17 -15.02
N GLN A 8 -7.64 -4.24 -13.78
CA GLN A 8 -8.34 -3.71 -12.59
C GLN A 8 -7.69 -2.45 -12.00
N ARG A 9 -6.55 -1.99 -12.54
CA ARG A 9 -5.77 -0.84 -12.05
C ARG A 9 -6.58 0.37 -11.65
N SER A 10 -7.52 0.81 -12.50
CA SER A 10 -8.34 2.00 -12.22
C SER A 10 -9.20 1.78 -10.97
N ALA A 11 -9.90 0.64 -10.90
CA ALA A 11 -10.75 0.30 -9.76
C ALA A 11 -9.95 0.14 -8.46
N VAL A 12 -8.72 -0.39 -8.54
CA VAL A 12 -7.80 -0.47 -7.39
C VAL A 12 -7.42 0.92 -6.89
N TYR A 13 -7.03 1.85 -7.77
CA TYR A 13 -6.71 3.21 -7.33
C TYR A 13 -7.91 4.00 -6.82
N ASP A 14 -9.09 3.76 -7.38
CA ASP A 14 -10.33 4.36 -6.89
C ASP A 14 -10.63 3.89 -5.46
N ALA A 15 -10.55 2.57 -5.21
CA ALA A 15 -10.69 1.99 -3.88
C ALA A 15 -9.67 2.55 -2.88
N GLU A 16 -8.40 2.61 -3.27
CA GLU A 16 -7.36 3.21 -2.43
C GLU A 16 -7.67 4.67 -2.12
N GLN A 17 -8.08 5.46 -3.11
CA GLN A 17 -8.40 6.86 -2.90
C GLN A 17 -9.55 7.04 -1.89
N LEU A 18 -10.55 6.17 -1.90
CA LEU A 18 -11.62 6.15 -0.90
C LEU A 18 -11.05 5.91 0.49
N VAL A 19 -10.24 4.86 0.67
CA VAL A 19 -9.61 4.52 1.96
C VAL A 19 -8.74 5.67 2.46
N ARG A 20 -7.89 6.25 1.60
CA ARG A 20 -7.05 7.43 1.94
C ARG A 20 -7.91 8.58 2.48
N THR A 21 -9.01 8.86 1.78
CA THR A 21 -9.93 9.93 2.17
C THR A 21 -10.58 9.66 3.52
N MET A 22 -10.86 8.39 3.86
CA MET A 22 -11.39 8.03 5.19
C MET A 22 -10.37 8.28 6.29
N PHE A 23 -9.10 7.88 6.10
CA PHE A 23 -8.02 8.13 7.07
C PHE A 23 -7.74 9.62 7.27
N ASP A 24 -7.69 10.39 6.18
CA ASP A 24 -7.48 11.84 6.23
C ASP A 24 -8.61 12.53 7.00
N ARG A 25 -9.88 12.22 6.69
CA ARG A 25 -11.04 12.81 7.39
C ARG A 25 -11.09 12.44 8.86
N ALA A 26 -10.69 11.21 9.20
CA ALA A 26 -10.68 10.72 10.56
C ALA A 26 -9.62 11.46 11.41
N GLU A 27 -8.48 11.80 10.81
CA GLU A 27 -7.44 12.63 11.43
C GLU A 27 -7.85 14.09 11.54
N GLU A 28 -8.34 14.70 10.46
CA GLU A 28 -8.77 16.10 10.41
C GLU A 28 -9.83 16.44 11.46
N ARG A 29 -10.70 15.47 11.78
CA ARG A 29 -11.81 15.63 12.71
C ARG A 29 -11.52 15.13 14.13
N ASP A 30 -10.38 14.47 14.33
CA ASP A 30 -10.07 13.73 15.56
C ASP A 30 -11.16 12.72 15.96
N ILE A 31 -11.82 12.11 14.95
CA ILE A 31 -12.87 11.10 15.11
C ILE A 31 -12.51 9.91 14.24
N ARG A 32 -11.99 8.85 14.85
CA ARG A 32 -11.51 7.65 14.15
C ARG A 32 -12.58 6.61 13.83
N VAL A 33 -13.81 6.84 14.27
CA VAL A 33 -14.90 5.89 14.09
C VAL A 33 -15.64 6.17 12.78
N VAL A 34 -15.64 5.20 11.88
CA VAL A 34 -16.27 5.26 10.55
C VAL A 34 -17.34 4.18 10.39
N GLN A 35 -18.28 4.40 9.48
CA GLN A 35 -19.28 3.40 9.09
C GLN A 35 -18.85 2.76 7.78
N VAL A 36 -18.67 1.44 7.78
CA VAL A 36 -18.27 0.65 6.60
C VAL A 36 -19.20 -0.55 6.50
N MET A 37 -19.96 -0.66 5.40
CA MET A 37 -20.85 -1.80 5.15
C MET A 37 -21.81 -2.11 6.32
N GLY A 38 -22.35 -1.06 6.96
CA GLY A 38 -23.24 -1.17 8.11
C GLY A 38 -22.56 -1.51 9.45
N SER A 39 -21.23 -1.62 9.46
CA SER A 39 -20.42 -1.84 10.67
C SER A 39 -19.76 -0.54 11.12
N GLN A 40 -19.66 -0.36 12.44
CA GLN A 40 -18.90 0.72 13.05
C GLN A 40 -17.45 0.25 13.28
N ILE A 41 -16.49 0.88 12.60
CA ILE A 41 -15.07 0.51 12.64
C ILE A 41 -14.27 1.66 13.23
N THR A 42 -13.39 1.36 14.18
CA THR A 42 -12.40 2.31 14.68
C THR A 42 -11.14 2.19 13.83
N LEU A 43 -10.84 3.20 13.02
CA LEU A 43 -9.64 3.20 12.21
C LEU A 43 -8.38 3.33 13.08
N PRO A 44 -7.35 2.51 12.82
CA PRO A 44 -6.03 2.75 13.41
C PRO A 44 -5.43 4.06 12.90
N ILE A 45 -4.32 4.48 13.51
CA ILE A 45 -3.56 5.63 13.03
C ILE A 45 -2.68 5.16 11.87
N GLU A 46 -2.84 5.78 10.70
CA GLU A 46 -1.89 5.60 9.61
C GLU A 46 -0.60 6.35 9.91
N ARG A 47 0.55 5.67 9.78
CA ARG A 47 1.84 6.34 9.88
C ARG A 47 2.10 7.26 8.69
N LYS A 48 2.53 8.49 8.98
CA LYS A 48 3.05 9.44 7.99
C LYS A 48 4.55 9.63 8.18
N PHE A 49 5.30 9.66 7.08
CA PHE A 49 6.75 9.73 7.09
C PHE A 49 7.22 11.17 6.82
N ALA A 50 8.23 11.62 7.56
CA ALA A 50 8.80 12.94 7.37
C ALA A 50 9.95 12.96 6.34
N SER A 51 10.47 11.79 5.96
CA SER A 51 11.65 11.68 5.09
C SER A 51 11.76 10.32 4.40
N LEU A 52 12.57 10.23 3.34
CA LEU A 52 12.93 8.96 2.72
C LEU A 52 13.67 8.03 3.67
N LYS A 53 14.49 8.58 4.58
CA LYS A 53 15.18 7.78 5.60
C LYS A 53 14.19 7.07 6.51
N SER A 54 13.13 7.75 6.94
CA SER A 54 12.08 7.11 7.75
C SER A 54 11.27 6.07 6.98
N VAL A 55 11.11 6.23 5.66
CA VAL A 55 10.49 5.21 4.79
C VAL A 55 11.40 3.99 4.67
N GLN A 56 12.71 4.18 4.45
CA GLN A 56 13.69 3.10 4.39
C GLN A 56 13.69 2.28 5.69
N THR A 57 13.80 2.95 6.84
CA THR A 57 13.78 2.26 8.15
C THR A 57 12.50 1.47 8.36
N TYR A 58 11.36 1.98 7.90
CA TYR A 58 10.10 1.26 7.99
C TYR A 58 10.08 0.01 7.09
N ILE A 59 10.53 0.12 5.85
CA ILE A 59 10.65 -1.02 4.93
C ILE A 59 11.58 -2.08 5.50
N ASP A 60 12.76 -1.69 5.99
CA ASP A 60 13.71 -2.62 6.60
C ASP A 60 13.07 -3.37 7.79
N ALA A 61 12.27 -2.68 8.61
CA ALA A 61 11.55 -3.29 9.71
C ALA A 61 10.45 -4.27 9.25
N VAL A 62 9.71 -3.94 8.19
CA VAL A 62 8.69 -4.84 7.61
C VAL A 62 9.33 -6.10 7.02
N LEU A 63 10.43 -5.95 6.28
CA LEU A 63 11.17 -7.07 5.70
C LEU A 63 11.82 -7.98 6.76
N ALA A 64 12.07 -7.44 7.95
CA ALA A 64 12.61 -8.20 9.09
C ALA A 64 11.54 -8.97 9.89
N LEU A 65 10.25 -8.83 9.58
CA LEU A 65 9.20 -9.59 10.25
C LEU A 65 9.27 -11.06 9.84
N ASP A 66 9.28 -11.97 10.83
CA ASP A 66 9.40 -13.42 10.57
C ASP A 66 8.32 -13.95 9.63
N TRP A 67 7.08 -13.49 9.79
CA TRP A 67 5.97 -13.93 8.94
C TRP A 67 6.12 -13.44 7.49
N VAL A 68 6.66 -12.24 7.27
CA VAL A 68 6.94 -11.69 5.93
C VAL A 68 8.02 -12.54 5.26
N ALA A 69 9.13 -12.79 5.98
CA ALA A 69 10.23 -13.60 5.48
C ALA A 69 9.83 -15.06 5.22
N ALA A 70 8.91 -15.62 6.00
CA ALA A 70 8.36 -16.96 5.79
C ALA A 70 7.38 -17.03 4.61
N THR A 71 6.62 -15.97 4.36
CA THR A 71 5.61 -15.92 3.28
C THR A 71 6.25 -15.65 1.93
N TRP A 72 7.26 -14.78 1.87
CA TRP A 72 7.96 -14.41 0.63
C TRP A 72 9.48 -14.60 0.75
N PRO A 73 9.96 -15.87 0.79
CA PRO A 73 11.38 -16.16 0.99
C PRO A 73 12.28 -15.69 -0.16
N ASP A 74 11.74 -15.66 -1.38
CA ASP A 74 12.50 -15.40 -2.62
C ASP A 74 12.50 -13.93 -3.06
N ALA A 75 11.73 -13.05 -2.40
CA ALA A 75 11.56 -11.67 -2.86
C ALA A 75 12.81 -10.78 -2.76
N GLY A 76 13.89 -11.27 -2.15
CA GLY A 76 15.10 -10.47 -1.89
C GLY A 76 14.88 -9.54 -0.70
N ARG A 77 15.85 -9.49 0.22
CA ARG A 77 15.67 -8.80 1.52
C ARG A 77 16.10 -7.33 1.53
N VAL A 78 16.55 -6.81 0.39
CA VAL A 78 17.15 -5.47 0.32
C VAL A 78 16.39 -4.65 -0.71
N ILE A 79 15.67 -3.65 -0.21
CA ILE A 79 15.00 -2.64 -1.02
C ILE A 79 15.67 -1.31 -0.75
N THR A 80 15.87 -0.50 -1.79
CA THR A 80 16.34 0.89 -1.63
C THR A 80 15.21 1.88 -1.83
N VAL A 81 15.14 2.91 -1.00
CA VAL A 81 14.20 4.02 -1.16
C VAL A 81 14.91 5.21 -1.78
N ARG A 82 14.34 5.75 -2.86
CA ARG A 82 14.92 6.88 -3.59
C ARG A 82 13.88 7.97 -3.84
N ALA A 83 14.33 9.23 -3.86
CA ALA A 83 13.53 10.33 -4.38
C ALA A 83 13.29 10.16 -5.88
N ARG A 84 12.07 10.43 -6.35
CA ARG A 84 11.84 10.67 -7.78
C ARG A 84 11.47 12.11 -8.06
N SER A 85 11.92 12.60 -9.21
CA SER A 85 11.45 13.85 -9.81
C SER A 85 10.14 13.59 -10.59
N GLY A 86 9.24 14.56 -10.58
CA GLY A 86 7.97 14.52 -11.32
C GLY A 86 6.72 14.39 -10.44
N SER A 87 5.55 14.46 -11.08
CA SER A 87 4.23 14.40 -10.45
C SER A 87 3.65 12.99 -10.31
N GLY A 88 4.40 11.96 -10.74
CA GLY A 88 3.97 10.58 -10.68
C GLY A 88 3.87 10.05 -9.24
N ALA A 89 3.00 9.05 -9.04
CA ALA A 89 2.86 8.31 -7.79
C ALA A 89 4.17 7.62 -7.37
N ALA A 90 4.22 7.08 -6.15
CA ALA A 90 5.26 6.11 -5.83
C ALA A 90 5.17 4.90 -6.79
N HIS A 91 6.30 4.23 -7.02
CA HIS A 91 6.31 2.95 -7.74
C HIS A 91 7.55 2.13 -7.35
N TYR A 92 7.40 0.81 -7.38
CA TYR A 92 8.49 -0.16 -7.29
C TYR A 92 9.16 -0.41 -8.65
N GLU A 93 10.49 -0.45 -8.66
CA GLU A 93 11.36 -0.73 -9.80
C GLU A 93 12.02 -2.12 -9.60
N PRO A 94 11.55 -3.18 -10.28
CA PRO A 94 12.05 -4.54 -10.07
C PRO A 94 13.54 -4.72 -10.37
N ASP A 95 14.01 -4.13 -11.47
CA ASP A 95 15.40 -4.29 -11.95
C ASP A 95 16.46 -3.81 -10.94
N THR A 96 16.08 -2.89 -10.06
CA THR A 96 16.97 -2.25 -9.09
C THR A 96 16.53 -2.45 -7.64
N ALA A 97 15.47 -3.24 -7.41
CA ALA A 97 14.80 -3.38 -6.11
C ALA A 97 14.61 -2.03 -5.40
N THR A 98 14.08 -1.04 -6.12
CA THR A 98 13.98 0.35 -5.64
C THR A 98 12.54 0.81 -5.54
N ILE A 99 12.16 1.37 -4.40
CA ILE A 99 10.91 2.13 -4.25
C ILE A 99 11.19 3.61 -4.49
N ALA A 100 10.65 4.14 -5.58
CA ALA A 100 10.79 5.52 -5.98
C ALA A 100 9.63 6.36 -5.42
N VAL A 101 9.91 7.26 -4.46
CA VAL A 101 8.88 8.03 -3.76
C VAL A 101 8.93 9.51 -4.13
N PRO A 102 7.81 10.15 -4.50
CA PRO A 102 7.79 11.59 -4.73
C PRO A 102 7.85 12.34 -3.39
N LEU A 103 8.79 13.29 -3.28
CA LEU A 103 9.00 14.04 -2.04
C LEU A 103 7.85 15.02 -1.74
N HIS A 104 7.30 15.67 -2.77
CA HIS A 104 6.24 16.67 -2.63
C HIS A 104 5.36 16.73 -3.88
N HIS A 105 4.05 16.92 -3.68
CA HIS A 105 3.14 17.43 -4.72
C HIS A 105 2.28 18.55 -4.10
N GLY A 106 2.32 19.76 -4.67
CA GLY A 106 1.48 20.88 -4.22
C GLY A 106 1.55 21.16 -2.72
N ASN A 107 2.75 21.11 -2.13
CA ASN A 107 2.99 21.32 -0.69
C ASN A 107 2.38 20.26 0.27
N ARG A 108 1.98 19.09 -0.26
CA ARG A 108 1.52 17.95 0.56
C ARG A 108 2.36 16.71 0.26
N ALA A 109 2.86 16.08 1.33
CA ALA A 109 3.61 14.83 1.29
C ALA A 109 2.68 13.60 1.17
N TRP A 110 1.74 13.63 0.22
CA TRP A 110 0.66 12.63 0.12
C TRP A 110 1.15 11.19 -0.09
N ALA A 111 2.35 11.01 -0.63
CA ALA A 111 2.97 9.71 -0.88
C ALA A 111 3.82 9.19 0.29
N LEU A 112 4.17 10.04 1.25
CA LEU A 112 4.95 9.65 2.43
C LEU A 112 4.00 9.12 3.52
N ARG A 113 3.28 8.03 3.21
CA ARG A 113 2.35 7.40 4.15
C ARG A 113 2.39 5.87 4.05
N GLU A 114 2.03 5.23 5.14
CA GLU A 114 2.14 3.78 5.35
C GLU A 114 1.44 2.96 4.27
N LEU A 115 0.20 3.30 3.91
CA LEU A 115 -0.55 2.56 2.90
C LEU A 115 0.12 2.59 1.53
N VAL A 116 0.74 3.71 1.16
CA VAL A 116 1.48 3.81 -0.11
C VAL A 116 2.73 2.93 -0.06
N VAL A 117 3.47 2.92 1.05
CA VAL A 117 4.65 2.06 1.18
C VAL A 117 4.27 0.57 1.13
N LEU A 118 3.15 0.19 1.76
CA LEU A 118 2.65 -1.18 1.73
C LEU A 118 2.15 -1.59 0.34
N HIS A 119 1.58 -0.67 -0.44
CA HIS A 119 1.25 -0.90 -1.86
C HIS A 119 2.51 -1.24 -2.66
N GLU A 120 3.58 -0.46 -2.50
CA GLU A 120 4.84 -0.73 -3.21
C GLU A 120 5.52 -2.02 -2.76
N LEU A 121 5.44 -2.36 -1.48
CA LEU A 121 5.90 -3.66 -0.98
C LEU A 121 5.10 -4.82 -1.57
N ALA A 122 3.79 -4.65 -1.77
CA ALA A 122 2.98 -5.67 -2.44
C ALA A 122 3.43 -5.90 -3.90
N HIS A 123 3.91 -4.86 -4.60
CA HIS A 123 4.55 -5.03 -5.91
C HIS A 123 5.93 -5.70 -5.82
N HIS A 124 6.71 -5.42 -4.78
CA HIS A 124 8.02 -6.04 -4.57
C HIS A 124 7.92 -7.55 -4.37
N PHE A 125 6.91 -8.01 -3.62
CA PHE A 125 6.65 -9.42 -3.37
C PHE A 125 5.93 -10.14 -4.53
N ALA A 126 5.71 -9.48 -5.67
CA ALA A 126 5.00 -10.06 -6.80
C ALA A 126 5.91 -10.98 -7.64
N ASP A 127 5.32 -12.04 -8.19
CA ASP A 127 6.00 -12.86 -9.20
C ASP A 127 6.17 -12.06 -10.51
N GLU A 128 7.21 -12.37 -11.29
CA GLU A 128 7.58 -11.60 -12.49
C GLU A 128 6.45 -11.47 -13.53
N ASP A 129 5.65 -12.52 -13.71
CA ASP A 129 4.57 -12.59 -14.71
C ASP A 129 3.21 -12.12 -14.19
N GLU A 130 3.11 -11.71 -12.92
CA GLU A 130 1.85 -11.32 -12.27
C GLU A 130 1.27 -10.01 -12.86
N GLN A 131 -0.06 -9.92 -12.96
CA GLN A 131 -0.73 -8.63 -13.24
C GLN A 131 -0.39 -7.62 -12.15
N GLN A 132 0.00 -6.39 -12.51
CA GLN A 132 0.40 -5.36 -11.54
C GLN A 132 -0.65 -5.12 -10.45
N HIS A 133 -1.93 -4.99 -10.82
CA HIS A 133 -3.04 -4.81 -9.88
C HIS A 133 -4.09 -5.93 -10.04
N GLY A 134 -3.62 -7.16 -10.22
CA GLY A 134 -4.45 -8.37 -10.24
C GLY A 134 -4.97 -8.77 -8.86
N GLY A 135 -5.71 -9.89 -8.80
CA GLY A 135 -6.25 -10.39 -7.53
C GLY A 135 -5.17 -10.70 -6.49
N ALA A 136 -4.06 -11.30 -6.92
CA ALA A 136 -2.97 -11.71 -6.03
C ALA A 136 -2.30 -10.48 -5.39
N PHE A 137 -2.02 -9.44 -6.17
CA PHE A 137 -1.59 -8.13 -5.66
C PHE A 137 -2.57 -7.58 -4.62
N VAL A 138 -3.87 -7.60 -4.90
CA VAL A 138 -4.88 -7.03 -4.00
C VAL A 138 -4.96 -7.81 -2.68
N ASP A 139 -4.92 -9.14 -2.74
CA ASP A 139 -4.94 -9.97 -1.53
C ASP A 139 -3.67 -9.79 -0.69
N ARG A 140 -2.51 -9.69 -1.36
CA ARG A 140 -1.23 -9.39 -0.72
C ARG A 140 -1.24 -8.03 -0.03
N TYR A 141 -1.74 -7.00 -0.71
CA TYR A 141 -1.83 -5.65 -0.16
C TYR A 141 -2.79 -5.58 1.03
N ILE A 142 -3.97 -6.22 0.94
CA ILE A 142 -4.91 -6.33 2.07
C ILE A 142 -4.27 -7.04 3.25
N THR A 143 -3.53 -8.13 3.00
CA THR A 143 -2.82 -8.89 4.05
C THR A 143 -1.78 -8.03 4.75
N LEU A 144 -0.91 -7.34 3.99
CA LEU A 144 0.09 -6.43 4.56
C LEU A 144 -0.56 -5.34 5.42
N VAL A 145 -1.64 -4.72 4.93
CA VAL A 145 -2.36 -3.67 5.68
C VAL A 145 -3.02 -4.23 6.94
N GLY A 146 -3.67 -5.39 6.85
CA GLY A 146 -4.33 -6.04 7.99
C GLY A 146 -3.35 -6.43 9.09
N GLU A 147 -2.22 -7.02 8.75
CA GLU A 147 -1.23 -7.52 9.71
C GLU A 147 -0.35 -6.39 10.29
N ILE A 148 -0.07 -5.32 9.54
CA ILE A 148 0.87 -4.27 9.95
C ILE A 148 0.17 -3.03 10.51
N VAL A 149 -0.90 -2.58 9.86
CA VAL A 149 -1.63 -1.35 10.26
C VAL A 149 -2.74 -1.69 11.25
N GLY A 150 -3.42 -2.83 11.02
CA GLY A 150 -4.45 -3.35 11.90
C GLY A 150 -5.59 -4.01 11.12
N SER A 151 -6.23 -4.99 11.75
CA SER A 151 -7.30 -5.79 11.15
C SER A 151 -8.45 -4.94 10.61
N GLU A 152 -8.73 -3.81 11.26
CA GLU A 152 -9.72 -2.81 10.89
C GLU A 152 -9.35 -2.10 9.59
N ALA A 153 -8.08 -1.74 9.41
CA ALA A 153 -7.60 -1.15 8.15
C ALA A 153 -7.67 -2.16 7.01
N GLY A 154 -7.28 -3.41 7.27
CA GLY A 154 -7.40 -4.51 6.30
C GLY A 154 -8.86 -4.76 5.89
N PHE A 155 -9.79 -4.75 6.85
CA PHE A 155 -11.23 -4.87 6.59
C PHE A 155 -11.75 -3.71 5.72
N VAL A 156 -11.42 -2.46 6.07
CA VAL A 156 -11.85 -1.29 5.30
C VAL A 156 -11.31 -1.33 3.88
N LEU A 157 -10.03 -1.67 3.70
CA LEU A 157 -9.43 -1.82 2.37
C LEU A 157 -10.12 -2.91 1.56
N ARG A 158 -10.35 -4.10 2.16
CA ARG A 158 -11.07 -5.20 1.52
C ARG A 158 -12.48 -4.80 1.10
N ALA A 159 -13.21 -4.08 1.96
CA ALA A 159 -14.56 -3.61 1.67
C ALA A 159 -14.58 -2.61 0.50
N MET A 160 -13.67 -1.64 0.48
CA MET A 160 -13.61 -0.64 -0.60
C MET A 160 -13.14 -1.24 -1.94
N MET A 161 -12.24 -2.23 -1.91
CA MET A 161 -11.87 -3.01 -3.10
C MET A 161 -13.10 -3.73 -3.67
N ALA A 162 -13.85 -4.44 -2.83
CA ALA A 162 -15.07 -5.14 -3.25
C ALA A 162 -16.14 -4.18 -3.79
N GLU A 163 -16.37 -3.04 -3.12
CA GLU A 163 -17.32 -2.01 -3.56
C GLU A 163 -16.92 -1.40 -4.91
N SER A 164 -15.61 -1.26 -5.16
CA SER A 164 -15.07 -0.77 -6.43
C SER A 164 -15.05 -1.84 -7.53
N GLY A 165 -15.58 -3.04 -7.26
CA GLY A 165 -15.65 -4.15 -8.23
C GLY A 165 -14.32 -4.86 -8.48
N VAL A 166 -13.33 -4.69 -7.60
CA VAL A 166 -12.02 -5.34 -7.68
C VAL A 166 -12.16 -6.81 -7.28
N ARG A 167 -11.68 -7.72 -8.14
CA ARG A 167 -11.51 -9.14 -7.80
C ARG A 167 -10.29 -9.30 -6.91
N ILE A 168 -10.50 -9.95 -5.77
CA ILE A 168 -9.49 -10.31 -4.79
C ILE A 168 -9.20 -11.81 -4.94
N GLY A 169 -7.94 -12.23 -4.82
CA GLY A 169 -7.56 -13.64 -4.75
C GLY A 169 -6.31 -14.02 -5.52
#